data_AF-A0A1M6A4Y1-F1
#
_entry.id   AF-A0A1M6A4Y1-F1
#
_cell.length_a   1.000
_cell.length_b   1.000
_cell.length_c   1.000
_cell.angle_alpha   90.00
_cell.angle_beta   90.00
_cell.angle_gamma   90.00
#
_symmetry.space_group_name_H-M   'P 1'
#
loop_
_entity.id
_entity.type
_entity.pdbx_description
1 polymer ?
#
loop_
_entity_poly.entity_id
_entity_poly.type
_entity_poly.pdbx_seq_one_letter_code
_entity_poly.pdbx_strand_id
1 'polypeptide(L)' 'MEYIIIGVLITLFTIFLYWAYLPDYKRNPKEFWRTIIGMPIGMLLSGIGFRDLNYRIKKWAIGKEKESNTKE' A
#
# COMPACT_ATOMS: atom_id res chain seq x y z
N MET A 1 -1.40 31.89 -6.93
CA MET A 1 -2.29 31.13 -7.84
C MET A 1 -1.82 29.68 -7.94
N GLU A 2 -0.57 29.41 -8.29
CA GLU A 2 -0.02 28.06 -8.49
C GLU A 2 -0.15 27.14 -7.25
N TYR A 3 0.23 27.61 -6.06
CA TYR A 3 0.07 26.84 -4.81
C TYR A 3 -1.38 26.58 -4.40
N ILE A 4 -2.31 27.47 -4.79
CA ILE A 4 -3.73 27.31 -4.51
C ILE A 4 -4.29 26.17 -5.37
N ILE A 5 -3.89 26.13 -6.65
CA ILE A 5 -4.28 25.07 -7.59
C ILE A 5 -3.73 23.72 -7.12
N ILE A 6 -2.46 23.66 -6.73
CA ILE A 6 -1.83 22.44 -6.18
C ILE A 6 -2.55 21.99 -4.90
N GLY A 7 -2.87 22.92 -3.99
CA GLY A 7 -3.61 22.62 -2.78
C GLY A 7 -5.00 22.02 -3.06
N VAL A 8 -5.75 22.61 -3.98
CA VAL A 8 -7.07 22.11 -4.41
C VAL A 8 -6.95 20.72 -5.02
N LEU A 9 -5.94 20.47 -5.86
CA LEU A 9 -5.72 19.15 -6.45
C LEU A 9 -5.40 18.09 -5.38
N ILE A 10 -4.58 18.40 -4.38
CA ILE A 10 -4.26 17.48 -3.28
C ILE A 10 -5.52 17.17 -2.46
N THR A 11 -6.32 18.19 -2.13
CA THR A 11 -7.56 18.00 -1.37
C THR A 11 -8.58 17.16 -2.15
N LEU A 12 -8.80 17.46 -3.44
CA LEU A 12 -9.69 16.66 -4.28
C LEU A 12 -9.20 15.23 -4.44
N PHE A 13 -7.89 15.05 -4.62
CA PHE A 13 -7.29 13.72 -4.77
C PHE A 13 -7.41 12.90 -3.49
N THR A 14 -7.16 13.47 -2.31
CA THR A 14 -7.31 12.77 -1.02
C THR A 14 -8.76 12.42 -0.70
N ILE A 15 -9.72 13.29 -1.02
CA ILE A 15 -11.17 12.99 -0.90
C ILE A 15 -11.59 11.88 -1.88
N PHE A 16 -11.12 11.96 -3.13
CA PHE A 16 -11.37 10.95 -4.14
C PHE A 16 -10.84 9.58 -3.71
N LEU A 17 -9.59 9.53 -3.23
CA LEU A 17 -9.00 8.31 -2.67
C LEU A 17 -9.81 7.80 -1.48
N TYR A 18 -10.19 8.68 -0.55
CA TYR A 18 -11.01 8.29 0.60
C TYR A 18 -12.31 7.64 0.15
N TRP A 19 -13.03 8.24 -0.79
CA TRP A 19 -14.32 7.73 -1.26
C TRP A 19 -14.20 6.45 -2.08
N ALA A 20 -13.26 6.40 -3.03
CA ALA A 20 -13.03 5.25 -3.90
C ALA A 20 -12.58 4.01 -3.12
N TYR A 21 -11.74 4.21 -2.10
CA TYR A 21 -11.22 3.12 -1.28
C TYR A 21 -12.02 2.88 0.00
N LEU A 22 -12.99 3.73 0.35
CA LEU A 22 -13.90 3.53 1.48
C LEU A 22 -14.58 2.14 1.48
N PRO A 23 -15.17 1.66 0.36
CA PRO A 23 -15.85 0.36 0.36
C PRO A 23 -14.89 -0.80 0.63
N ASP A 24 -13.70 -0.79 0.02
CA ASP A 24 -12.67 -1.81 0.25
C ASP A 24 -12.08 -1.73 1.66
N TYR A 25 -11.84 -0.51 2.16
CA TYR A 25 -11.43 -0.28 3.54
C TYR A 25 -12.46 -0.77 4.54
N LYS A 26 -13.76 -0.53 4.30
CA LYS A 26 -14.85 -0.98 5.17
C LYS A 26 -14.99 -2.49 5.18
N ARG A 27 -14.72 -3.16 4.04
CA ARG A 27 -14.78 -4.62 3.92
C ARG A 27 -13.65 -5.32 4.67
N ASN A 28 -12.40 -4.89 4.47
CA ASN A 28 -11.23 -5.52 5.09
C ASN A 28 -10.16 -4.47 5.47
N PRO A 29 -10.38 -3.68 6.55
CA PRO A 29 -9.50 -2.56 6.89
C PRO A 29 -8.07 -2.99 7.20
N LYS A 30 -7.91 -4.18 7.79
CA LYS A 30 -6.61 -4.74 8.18
C LYS A 30 -5.76 -5.17 6.98
N GLU A 31 -6.36 -5.75 5.95
CA GLU A 31 -5.66 -6.14 4.72
C GLU A 31 -5.40 -4.93 3.81
N PHE A 32 -6.34 -3.98 3.81
CA PHE A 32 -6.21 -2.73 3.07
C PHE A 32 -4.96 -1.95 3.50
N TRP A 33 -4.81 -1.65 4.79
CA TRP A 33 -3.61 -0.97 5.30
C TRP A 33 -2.34 -1.78 5.10
N ARG A 34 -2.40 -3.12 5.21
CA ARG A 34 -1.27 -4.00 4.91
C ARG A 34 -0.82 -3.93 3.46
N THR A 35 -1.76 -3.79 2.52
CA THR A 35 -1.46 -3.69 1.09
C THR A 35 -0.95 -2.30 0.74
N ILE A 36 -1.67 -1.26 1.15
CA ILE A 36 -1.35 0.16 0.90
C ILE A 36 0.04 0.52 1.43
N ILE A 37 0.41 0.00 2.61
CA ILE A 37 1.69 0.31 3.25
C ILE A 37 2.74 -0.76 2.92
N GLY A 38 2.38 -2.04 3.00
CA GLY A 38 3.34 -3.14 2.92
C GLY A 38 3.91 -3.39 1.52
N MET A 39 3.15 -3.20 0.45
CA MET A 39 3.68 -3.35 -0.91
C MET A 39 4.70 -2.26 -1.28
N PRO A 40 4.41 -0.95 -1.09
CA PRO A 40 5.40 0.09 -1.39
C PRO A 40 6.66 -0.04 -0.56
N ILE A 41 6.54 -0.35 0.73
CA ILE A 41 7.69 -0.56 1.61
C ILE A 41 8.50 -1.79 1.17
N GLY A 42 7.84 -2.89 0.79
CA GLY A 42 8.52 -4.07 0.24
C GLY A 42 9.31 -3.76 -1.03
N MET A 43 8.71 -3.02 -1.97
CA MET A 43 9.40 -2.58 -3.20
C MET A 43 10.60 -1.69 -2.89
N LEU A 44 10.48 -0.74 -1.96
CA LEU A 44 11.59 0.14 -1.55
C LEU A 44 12.73 -0.64 -0.90
N LEU A 45 12.43 -1.56 0.02
CA LEU A 45 13.45 -2.40 0.67
C LEU A 45 14.11 -3.37 -0.30
N SER A 46 13.38 -3.85 -1.30
CA SER A 46 13.94 -4.65 -2.39
C SER A 46 14.98 -3.87 -3.20
N GLY A 47 14.79 -2.56 -3.39
CA GLY A 47 15.74 -1.69 -4.09
C GLY A 47 17.01 -1.38 -3.31
N ILE A 48 16.94 -1.36 -1.97
CA ILE A 48 18.07 -1.01 -1.07
C ILE A 48 18.92 -2.25 -0.71
N GLY A 49 18.49 -3.47 -1.09
CA GLY A 49 19.25 -4.71 -0.90
C GLY A 49 18.98 -5.44 0.43
N PHE A 50 18.01 -4.99 1.23
CA PHE A 50 17.60 -5.64 2.48
C PHE A 50 16.71 -6.85 2.22
N ARG A 51 17.29 -7.95 1.73
CA ARG A 51 16.56 -9.17 1.31
C ARG A 51 15.73 -9.81 2.42
N ASP A 52 16.26 -9.92 3.64
CA ASP A 52 15.55 -10.55 4.76
C ASP A 52 14.36 -9.70 5.25
N LEU A 53 14.58 -8.39 5.38
CA LEU A 53 13.55 -7.44 5.79
C LEU A 53 12.46 -7.32 4.72
N ASN A 54 12.84 -7.27 3.44
CA ASN A 54 11.92 -7.31 2.31
C ASN A 54 11.05 -8.58 2.36
N TYR A 55 11.63 -9.75 2.58
CA TYR A 55 10.87 -11.00 2.68
C TYR A 55 9.84 -10.96 3.81
N ARG A 56 10.23 -10.46 5.00
CA ARG A 56 9.33 -10.32 6.15
C ARG A 56 8.20 -9.31 5.89
N ILE A 57 8.49 -8.18 5.26
CA ILE A 57 7.48 -7.16 4.93
C ILE A 57 6.55 -7.62 3.82
N LYS A 58 7.07 -8.28 2.78
CA LYS A 58 6.25 -8.87 1.71
C LYS A 58 5.31 -9.94 2.26
N LYS A 59 5.80 -10.79 3.17
CA LYS A 59 4.99 -11.79 3.88
C LYS A 59 3.93 -11.17 4.78
N TRP A 60 4.25 -10.06 5.44
CA TRP A 60 3.29 -9.30 6.24
C TRP A 60 2.21 -8.61 5.39
N ALA A 61 2.60 -8.09 4.22
CA ALA A 61 1.72 -7.39 3.29
C ALA A 61 0.71 -8.32 2.61
N ILE A 62 1.17 -9.51 2.18
CA ILE A 62 0.35 -10.48 1.43
C ILE A 62 -0.60 -11.28 2.35
N GLY A 63 -0.32 -11.35 3.64
CA GLY A 63 -1.07 -12.18 4.58
C GLY A 63 -0.70 -13.66 4.43
N LYS A 64 -0.82 -14.42 5.53
CA LYS A 64 -0.31 -15.80 5.67
C LYS A 64 -0.88 -16.84 4.68
N GLU A 65 -1.92 -16.50 3.91
CA GLU A 65 -2.68 -17.46 3.12
C GLU A 65 -2.16 -17.65 1.68
N LYS A 66 -1.40 -16.69 1.14
CA LYS A 66 -0.92 -16.71 -0.27
C LYS A 66 0.57 -17.07 -0.43
N GLU A 67 1.20 -17.68 0.57
CA GLU A 67 2.63 -18.03 0.51
C GLU A 67 2.93 -19.31 -0.29
N SER A 68 1.91 -20.10 -0.67
CA SER A 68 2.14 -21.43 -1.28
C SER A 68 2.44 -21.46 -2.79
N ASN A 69 2.23 -20.36 -3.54
CA ASN A 69 2.36 -20.37 -5.01
C ASN A 69 3.41 -19.40 -5.58
N THR A 70 4.43 -19.03 -4.80
CA THR A 70 5.60 -18.30 -5.34
C THR A 70 6.87 -19.10 -5.09
N LYS A 71 6.92 -20.27 -5.71
CA LYS A 71 8.14 -21.02 -6.01
C LYS A 71 8.10 -21.41 -7.48
N GLU A 72 8.38 -20.45 -8.35
CA GLU A 72 8.98 -20.67 -9.67
C GLU A 72 9.93 -19.52 -9.94
#